data_AF-Q3B4F4-F1
#
_entry.id   AF-Q3B4F4-F1
#
_cell.length_a   1.000
_cell.length_b   1.000
_cell.length_c   1.000
_cell.angle_alpha   90.00
_cell.angle_beta   90.00
_cell.angle_gamma   90.00
#
_symmetry.space_group_name_H-M   'P 1'
#
loop_
_entity.id
_entity.type
_entity.pdbx_description
1 polymer ?
#
loop_
_entity_poly.entity_id
_entity_poly.type
_entity_poly.pdbx_seq_one_letter_code
_entity_poly.pdbx_strand_id
1 'polypeptide(L)' 'MEWINVEEDIRPLSEFRAHAASFVDHVKRTRRPLVLTQHGKSAAVLLDVREYQRLVLSAGGGMPASAGGKVPPL' A
#
# COMPACT_ATOMS: atom_id res chain seq x y z
N MET A 1 -0.50 8.50 -11.80
CA MET A 1 -0.45 7.13 -11.28
C MET A 1 0.04 6.28 -12.43
N GLU A 2 1.19 5.64 -12.28
CA GLU A 2 1.76 4.79 -13.32
C GLU A 2 0.98 3.48 -13.40
N TRP A 3 1.02 2.82 -14.55
CA TRP A 3 0.37 1.53 -14.74
C TRP A 3 1.01 0.48 -13.81
N ILE A 4 0.19 -0.42 -13.26
CA ILE A 4 0.69 -1.52 -12.42
C ILE A 4 1.47 -2.49 -13.30
N ASN A 5 2.75 -2.72 -12.97
CA ASN A 5 3.52 -3.78 -13.59
C ASN A 5 3.22 -5.09 -12.86
N VAL A 6 2.61 -6.03 -13.58
CA VAL A 6 2.19 -7.34 -13.03
C VAL A 6 3.35 -8.12 -12.42
N GLU A 7 4.55 -8.03 -12.99
CA GLU A 7 5.73 -8.79 -12.53
C GLU A 7 6.38 -8.17 -11.29
N GLU A 8 6.38 -6.85 -11.21
CA GLU A 8 7.11 -6.12 -10.18
C GLU A 8 6.22 -5.81 -8.98
N ASP A 9 4.97 -5.43 -9.24
CA ASP A 9 4.08 -4.80 -8.27
C ASP A 9 3.09 -5.79 -7.62
N ILE A 10 2.99 -7.03 -8.10
CA ILE A 10 2.11 -8.05 -7.51
C ILE A 10 2.93 -9.07 -6.74
N ARG A 11 2.65 -9.21 -5.43
CA ARG A 11 3.39 -10.10 -4.53
C ARG A 11 2.46 -10.96 -3.70
N PRO A 12 2.76 -12.25 -3.47
CA PRO A 12 2.06 -13.06 -2.49
C PRO A 12 2.21 -12.50 -1.08
N LEU A 13 1.15 -12.61 -0.27
CA LEU A 13 1.17 -12.19 1.13
C LEU A 13 2.22 -12.97 1.95
N SER A 14 2.50 -14.23 1.58
CA SER A 14 3.56 -15.04 2.20
C SER A 14 4.96 -14.46 1.96
N GLU A 15 5.24 -13.99 0.75
CA GLU A 15 6.50 -13.33 0.39
C GLU A 15 6.63 -12.00 1.13
N PHE A 16 5.55 -11.20 1.18
CA PHE A 16 5.54 -9.97 1.95
C PHE A 16 5.86 -10.22 3.42
N ARG A 17 5.29 -11.24 4.05
CA ARG A 17 5.58 -11.59 5.45
C ARG A 17 7.06 -11.94 5.69
N ALA A 18 7.71 -12.58 4.71
CA ALA A 18 9.12 -12.94 4.81
C ALA A 18 10.06 -11.72 4.62
N HIS A 19 9.63 -10.71 3.86
CA HIS A 19 10.49 -9.60 3.42
C HIS A 19 9.86 -8.20 3.63
N ALA A 20 9.05 -8.05 4.67
CA ALA A 20 8.19 -6.88 4.86
C ALA A 20 8.97 -5.55 4.83
N ALA A 21 10.12 -5.47 5.51
CA ALA A 21 10.95 -4.27 5.55
C ALA A 21 11.40 -3.84 4.14
N SER A 22 11.88 -4.79 3.33
CA SER A 22 12.35 -4.52 1.96
C SER A 22 11.23 -3.98 1.07
N PHE A 23 10.03 -4.55 1.17
CA PHE A 23 8.87 -4.07 0.40
C PHE A 23 8.40 -2.69 0.85
N VAL A 24 8.38 -2.45 2.17
CA VAL A 24 8.05 -1.11 2.71
C VAL A 24 9.07 -0.08 2.21
N ASP A 25 10.36 -0.40 2.22
CA ASP A 25 11.41 0.49 1.74
C ASP A 25 11.34 0.71 0.23
N HIS A 26 11.01 -0.33 -0.55
CA HIS A 26 10.74 -0.20 -1.97
C HIS A 26 9.61 0.80 -2.23
N VAL A 27 8.43 0.60 -1.63
CA VAL A 27 7.26 1.49 -1.81
C VAL A 27 7.56 2.92 -1.39
N LYS A 28 8.27 3.12 -0.27
CA LYS A 28 8.68 4.45 0.19
C LYS A 28 9.58 5.16 -0.82
N ARG A 29 10.55 4.44 -1.41
CA ARG A 29 11.54 5.00 -2.33
C ARG A 29 10.97 5.24 -3.73
N THR A 30 10.22 4.28 -4.26
CA THR A 30 9.74 4.32 -5.65
C THR A 30 8.38 5.00 -5.79
N ARG A 31 7.61 5.09 -4.70
CA ARG A 31 6.20 5.49 -4.71
C ARG A 31 5.31 4.58 -5.55
N ARG A 32 5.79 3.40 -5.93
CA ARG A 32 5.01 2.41 -6.67
C ARG A 32 4.16 1.60 -5.70
N PRO A 33 2.85 1.45 -5.96
CA PRO A 33 1.96 0.63 -5.15
C PRO A 33 2.30 -0.85 -5.30
N LEU A 34 2.16 -1.65 -4.23
CA LEU A 34 2.22 -3.10 -4.30
C LEU A 34 0.85 -3.72 -4.05
N VAL A 35 0.42 -4.64 -4.91
CA VAL A 35 -0.78 -5.46 -4.73
C VAL A 35 -0.39 -6.77 -4.06
N LEU A 36 -0.94 -7.01 -2.87
CA LEU A 36 -0.74 -8.25 -2.14
C LEU A 36 -1.83 -9.25 -2.48
N THR A 37 -1.44 -10.48 -2.80
CA THR A 37 -2.37 -11.57 -3.13
C THR A 37 -2.37 -12.68 -2.09
N GLN A 38 -3.53 -13.31 -1.88
CA GLN A 38 -3.68 -14.52 -1.08
C GLN A 38 -4.44 -15.56 -1.90
N HIS A 39 -3.86 -16.76 -2.05
CA HIS A 39 -4.41 -17.82 -2.92
C HIS A 39 -4.74 -17.32 -4.35
N GLY A 40 -3.89 -16.45 -4.91
CA GLY A 40 -4.06 -15.90 -6.25
C GLY A 40 -5.12 -14.80 -6.38
N LYS A 41 -5.75 -14.36 -5.29
CA LYS A 41 -6.73 -13.26 -5.28
C LYS A 41 -6.14 -12.02 -4.61
N SER A 42 -6.39 -10.83 -5.15
CA SER A 42 -6.00 -9.56 -4.50
C SER A 42 -6.63 -9.44 -3.13
N ALA A 43 -5.82 -9.17 -2.12
CA ALA A 43 -6.22 -9.12 -0.73
C ALA A 43 -5.98 -7.73 -0.11
N ALA A 44 -4.90 -7.04 -0.50
CA ALA A 44 -4.56 -5.71 0.03
C ALA A 44 -3.69 -4.92 -0.96
N VAL A 45 -3.56 -3.61 -0.72
CA VAL A 45 -2.61 -2.74 -1.43
C VAL A 45 -1.72 -2.04 -0.40
N LEU A 46 -0.40 -2.09 -0.61
CA LEU A 46 0.57 -1.30 0.15
C LEU A 46 0.90 -0.02 -0.60
N LEU A 47 0.74 1.11 0.07
CA LEU A 47 0.96 2.46 -0.47
C LEU A 47 1.90 3.26 0.43
N ASP A 48 2.63 4.19 -0.16
CA ASP A 48 3.25 5.26 0.62
C ASP A 48 2.17 6.13 1.27
N VAL A 49 2.40 6.55 2.51
CA VAL A 49 1.42 7.29 3.31
C VAL A 49 0.98 8.61 2.67
N ARG A 50 1.87 9.30 1.94
CA ARG A 50 1.51 10.54 1.25
C ARG A 50 0.63 10.27 0.03
N GLU A 51 0.85 9.17 -0.67
CA GLU A 51 -0.02 8.74 -1.78
C GLU A 51 -1.40 8.38 -1.27
N TYR A 52 -1.46 7.61 -0.18
CA TYR A 52 -2.71 7.28 0.49
C TYR A 52 -3.46 8.54 0.93
N GLN A 53 -2.77 9.48 1.57
CA GLN A 53 -3.38 10.75 2.00
C GLN A 53 -3.93 11.56 0.82
N ARG A 54 -3.20 11.63 -0.31
CA ARG A 54 -3.69 12.28 -1.54
C ARG A 54 -4.97 11.62 -2.06
N LEU A 55 -5.00 10.29 -2.13
CA LEU A 55 -6.18 9.53 -2.57
C LEU A 55 -7.40 9.85 -1.69
N VAL A 56 -7.26 9.75 -0.36
CA VAL A 56 -8.38 9.96 0.57
C VAL A 56 -8.89 11.41 0.55
N LEU A 57 -7.98 12.39 0.49
CA LEU A 57 -8.36 13.81 0.44
C LEU A 57 -9.01 14.19 -0.90
N SER A 58 -8.56 13.60 -2.02
CA SER A 58 -9.19 13.81 -3.33
C SER A 58 -10.58 13.19 -3.44
N ALA A 59 -10.89 12.18 -2.63
CA ALA A 59 -12.17 11.48 -2.62
C ALA A 59 -13.24 12.15 -1.73
N GLY A 60 -12.96 13.33 -1.15
CA GLY A 60 -13.96 14.10 -0.37
C GLY A 60 -14.09 13.69 1.10
N GLY A 61 -13.23 12.80 1.61
CA GLY A 61 -13.16 12.48 3.04
C GLY A 61 -12.18 13.40 3.76
N GLY A 62 -12.67 14.33 4.57
CA GLY A 62 -11.84 15.10 5.48
C GLY A 62 -10.99 14.18 6.37
N MET A 63 -9.72 14.53 6.59
CA MET A 63 -8.86 13.78 7.52
C MET A 63 -9.49 13.79 8.92
N PRO A 64 -9.64 12.65 9.63
CA PRO A 64 -9.70 12.70 11.08
C PRO A 64 -8.39 13.29 11.57
N ALA A 65 -8.48 14.48 12.16
CA ALA A 65 -7.37 15.11 12.84
C ALA A 65 -6.84 14.15 13.93
N SER A 66 -5.53 13.95 13.92
CA SER A 66 -4.74 13.25 14.93
C SER A 66 -5.21 11.83 15.32
N ALA A 67 -4.70 10.83 14.60
CA ALA A 67 -4.49 9.52 15.20
C ALA A 67 -2.99 9.29 15.32
N GLY A 68 -2.42 9.73 16.46
CA GLY A 68 -1.19 9.11 16.94
C GLY A 68 -1.41 7.61 17.01
N GLY A 69 -0.70 6.84 16.19
CA GLY A 69 -0.51 5.41 16.39
C GLY A 69 -1.65 4.44 16.06
N LYS A 70 -2.66 4.80 15.26
CA LYS A 70 -3.59 3.79 14.73
C LYS A 70 -3.95 4.01 13.27
N VAL A 71 -3.39 3.15 12.42
CA VAL A 71 -3.84 2.94 11.05
C VAL A 71 -5.31 2.47 11.13
N PRO A 72 -6.25 3.10 10.40
CA PRO A 72 -7.64 2.63 10.38
C PRO A 72 -7.70 1.20 9.82
N PRO A 73 -8.56 0.32 10.37
CA PRO A 73 -8.71 -1.03 9.84
C PRO A 73 -9.37 -0.99 8.46
N LEU A 74 -8.95 -1.93 7.59
CA LEU A 74 -9.62 -2.25 6.33
C LEU A 74 -11.03 -2.79 6.59
#